data_AF-A0A818R7G2-F1
#
_entry.id   AF-A0A818R7G2-F1
#
_cell.length_a   1.000
_cell.length_b   1.000
_cell.length_c   1.000
_cell.angle_alpha   90.00
_cell.angle_beta   90.00
_cell.angle_gamma   90.00
#
_symmetry.space_group_name_H-M   'P 1'
#
loop_
_entity.id
_entity.type
_entity.pdbx_description
1 polymer ?
#
loop_
_entity_poly.entity_id
_entity_poly.type
_entity_poly.pdbx_seq_one_letter_code
_entity_poly.pdbx_strand_id
1 'polypeptide(L)'
;MDLDGKNAELIYAFGGDKALGCCPWGQLVLVTNGRDQYLYGTTMGAADCPSTIYRIGLTTITNQIELVVTFNKTTIGSAPFDGLIQSINSSLLYGVTSEGGMNNRGTIFRLNINNDESLEKLFDIPSDDTFGYETLGGLREVGNNSFYGPANLGGKYGLGTIYKVTIN
;
A
#
# COMPACT_ATOMS: atom_id res chain seq x y z
N MET A 1 -25.13 -1.08 20.54
CA MET A 1 -23.92 -0.56 19.86
C MET A 1 -23.42 0.55 20.75
N ASP A 2 -22.20 0.43 21.26
CA ASP A 2 -21.60 1.46 22.10
C ASP A 2 -21.08 2.58 21.19
N LEU A 3 -21.71 3.75 21.28
CA LEU A 3 -21.42 4.91 20.44
C LEU A 3 -20.62 5.97 21.20
N ASP A 4 -20.29 5.74 22.48
CA ASP A 4 -19.63 6.72 23.33
C ASP A 4 -18.08 6.67 23.25
N GLY A 5 -17.55 5.72 22.48
CA GLY A 5 -16.13 5.59 22.20
C GLY A 5 -15.28 5.07 23.38
N LYS A 6 -15.88 4.70 24.52
CA LYS A 6 -15.12 4.22 25.69
C LYS A 6 -14.42 2.88 25.49
N ASN A 7 -14.83 2.11 24.48
CA ASN A 7 -14.17 0.86 24.09
C ASN A 7 -13.05 1.06 23.04
N ALA A 8 -12.66 2.30 22.74
CA ALA A 8 -11.54 2.58 21.85
C ALA A 8 -10.21 2.43 22.58
N GLU A 9 -9.27 1.70 21.97
CA GLU A 9 -7.91 1.50 22.47
C GLU A 9 -6.90 2.06 21.45
N LEU A 10 -5.91 2.81 21.93
CA LEU A 10 -4.77 3.22 21.12
C LEU A 10 -3.77 2.07 21.03
N ILE A 11 -3.57 1.54 19.83
CA ILE A 11 -2.58 0.47 19.58
C ILE A 11 -1.18 1.05 19.39
N TYR A 12 -1.04 2.10 18.57
CA TYR A 12 0.26 2.69 18.27
C TYR A 12 0.13 4.16 17.84
N ALA A 13 1.11 4.98 18.21
CA ALA A 13 1.23 6.37 17.80
C ALA A 13 2.51 6.58 16.97
N PHE A 14 2.33 6.87 15.68
CA PHE A 14 3.43 7.15 14.76
C PHE A 14 4.12 8.49 15.07
N GLY A 15 5.41 8.60 14.73
CA GLY A 15 6.21 9.83 14.84
C GLY A 15 7.27 9.82 15.93
N GLY A 16 7.18 8.92 16.91
CA GLY A 16 8.23 8.72 17.92
C GLY A 16 9.47 8.01 17.37
N ASP A 17 9.26 6.94 16.61
CA ASP A 17 10.28 6.25 15.82
C ASP A 17 10.06 6.54 14.34
N LYS A 18 10.96 7.32 13.74
CA LYS A 18 10.88 7.65 12.31
C LYS A 18 11.18 6.46 11.41
N ALA A 19 11.83 5.39 11.90
CA ALA A 19 12.12 4.22 11.10
C ALA A 19 10.84 3.48 10.66
N LEU A 20 9.76 3.56 11.46
CA LEU A 20 8.44 3.00 11.13
C LEU A 20 7.63 3.85 10.15
N GLY A 21 8.10 5.05 9.81
CA GLY A 21 7.41 5.99 8.94
C GLY A 21 6.35 6.83 9.65
N CYS A 22 5.52 7.54 8.87
CA CYS A 22 4.51 8.46 9.37
C CYS A 22 3.38 8.69 8.36
N CYS A 23 2.26 9.23 8.83
CA CYS A 23 1.05 9.42 8.04
C CYS A 23 0.51 8.07 7.49
N PRO A 24 0.04 7.16 8.37
CA PRO A 24 -0.49 5.85 7.99
C PRO A 24 -1.90 5.98 7.37
N TRP A 25 -1.99 6.56 6.17
CA TRP A 25 -3.27 6.81 5.50
C TRP A 25 -3.82 5.59 4.77
N GLY A 26 -2.96 4.60 4.48
CA GLY A 26 -3.35 3.39 3.77
C GLY A 26 -4.28 2.50 4.59
N GLN A 27 -5.24 1.86 3.91
CA GLN A 27 -6.12 0.91 4.56
C GLN A 27 -5.32 -0.30 5.07
N LEU A 28 -5.72 -0.81 6.24
CA LEU A 28 -5.17 -2.06 6.78
C LEU A 28 -5.73 -3.26 6.01
N VAL A 29 -4.85 -4.17 5.59
CA VAL A 29 -5.22 -5.46 5.01
C VAL A 29 -4.94 -6.59 6.00
N LEU A 30 -5.95 -7.41 6.27
CA LEU A 30 -5.78 -8.62 7.06
C LEU A 30 -5.10 -9.69 6.21
N VAL A 31 -4.00 -10.21 6.72
CA VAL A 31 -3.21 -11.27 6.11
C VAL A 31 -3.09 -12.42 7.08
N THR A 32 -3.38 -13.62 6.61
CA THR A 32 -3.16 -14.86 7.37
C THR A 32 -1.96 -15.60 6.79
N ASN A 33 -0.95 -15.85 7.61
CA ASN A 33 0.22 -16.66 7.26
C ASN A 33 0.31 -17.86 8.21
N GLY A 34 -0.19 -19.01 7.76
CA GLY A 34 -0.33 -20.19 8.61
C GLY A 34 -1.31 -19.95 9.78
N ARG A 35 -0.82 -20.03 11.02
CA ARG A 35 -1.61 -19.74 12.23
C ARG A 35 -1.55 -18.28 12.66
N ASP A 36 -0.66 -17.50 12.06
CA ASP A 36 -0.47 -16.11 12.43
C ASP A 36 -1.32 -15.18 11.57
N GLN A 37 -1.89 -14.17 12.20
CA GLN A 37 -2.65 -13.13 11.55
C GLN A 37 -2.01 -11.77 11.80
N TYR A 38 -1.91 -10.99 10.75
CA TYR A 38 -1.35 -9.64 10.79
C TYR A 38 -2.25 -8.67 10.04
N LEU A 39 -2.34 -7.43 10.53
CA LEU A 39 -2.80 -6.30 9.72
C LEU A 39 -1.58 -5.64 9.09
N TYR A 40 -1.48 -5.66 7.77
CA TYR A 40 -0.47 -4.88 7.05
C TYR A 40 -1.02 -3.50 6.72
N GLY A 41 -0.18 -2.48 6.84
CA GLY A 41 -0.52 -1.11 6.50
C GLY A 41 0.66 -0.39 5.86
N THR A 42 0.40 0.78 5.30
CA THR A 42 1.42 1.61 4.67
C THR A 42 1.48 2.99 5.29
N THR A 43 2.65 3.61 5.24
CA THR A 43 2.84 5.01 5.58
C THR A 43 3.16 5.82 4.34
N MET A 44 2.58 7.01 4.23
CA MET A 44 2.85 7.93 3.12
C MET A 44 4.29 8.45 3.18
N GLY A 45 4.82 8.68 4.39
CA GLY A 45 6.10 9.36 4.60
C GLY A 45 6.00 10.88 4.41
N ALA A 46 7.13 11.56 4.59
CA ALA A 46 7.36 12.99 4.41
C ALA A 46 8.86 13.25 4.12
N ALA A 47 9.28 14.51 3.98
CA ALA A 47 10.66 14.86 3.62
C ALA A 47 11.74 14.25 4.55
N ASP A 48 11.44 14.11 5.84
CA ASP A 48 12.33 13.60 6.88
C ASP A 48 11.81 12.32 7.54
N CYS A 49 10.89 11.63 6.85
CA CYS A 49 10.17 10.49 7.36
C CYS A 49 9.88 9.50 6.23
N PRO A 50 10.38 8.26 6.28
CA PRO A 50 10.21 7.32 5.19
C PRO A 50 8.75 6.90 4.97
N SER A 51 8.41 6.58 3.72
CA SER A 51 7.27 5.71 3.43
C SER A 51 7.66 4.25 3.73
N THR A 52 6.79 3.50 4.37
CA THR A 52 7.05 2.12 4.84
C THR A 52 5.84 1.23 4.61
N ILE A 53 6.06 -0.07 4.62
CA ILE A 53 5.06 -1.07 4.97
C ILE A 53 5.35 -1.48 6.41
N TYR A 54 4.30 -1.56 7.22
CA TYR A 54 4.36 -2.10 8.57
C TYR A 54 3.33 -3.21 8.72
N ARG A 55 3.45 -4.01 9.77
CA ARG A 55 2.42 -4.97 10.18
C ARG A 55 2.12 -4.89 11.66
N ILE A 56 0.91 -5.28 12.04
CA ILE A 56 0.46 -5.39 13.42
C ILE A 56 0.05 -6.84 13.68
N GLY A 57 0.64 -7.49 14.66
CA GLY A 57 0.27 -8.87 15.00
C GLY A 57 -1.09 -8.96 15.71
N LEU A 58 -1.87 -9.99 15.37
CA LEU A 58 -3.20 -10.23 15.93
C LEU A 58 -3.31 -11.54 16.73
N THR A 59 -2.30 -12.42 16.66
CA THR A 59 -2.32 -13.74 17.32
C THR A 59 -1.12 -13.94 18.23
N THR A 60 0.06 -14.22 17.67
CA THR A 60 1.26 -14.60 18.42
C THR A 60 1.96 -13.39 19.04
N ILE A 61 1.87 -12.23 18.38
CA ILE A 61 2.46 -10.95 18.83
C ILE A 61 1.39 -9.87 18.79
N THR A 62 0.38 -9.99 19.67
CA THR A 62 -0.79 -9.11 19.65
C THR A 62 -0.44 -7.64 19.86
N ASN A 63 -0.99 -6.77 19.03
CA ASN A 63 -0.92 -5.31 19.14
C ASN A 63 0.49 -4.70 19.04
N GLN A 64 1.49 -5.46 18.58
CA GLN A 64 2.81 -4.91 18.30
C GLN A 64 2.92 -4.52 16.83
N ILE A 65 3.47 -3.32 16.57
CA ILE A 65 3.81 -2.86 15.24
C ILE A 65 5.24 -3.27 14.90
N GLU A 66 5.44 -3.74 13.68
CA GLU A 66 6.74 -4.14 13.15
C GLU A 66 6.96 -3.48 11.80
N LEU A 67 8.18 -2.99 11.57
CA LEU A 67 8.60 -2.54 10.25
C LEU A 67 8.75 -3.77 9.35
N VAL A 68 8.12 -3.74 8.18
CA VAL A 68 8.24 -4.77 7.16
C VAL A 68 9.28 -4.34 6.12
N VAL A 69 9.06 -3.18 5.49
CA VAL A 69 10.00 -2.66 4.49
C VAL A 69 9.92 -1.14 4.40
N THR A 70 11.07 -0.53 4.13
CA THR A 70 11.18 0.90 3.81
C THR A 70 11.22 1.08 2.30
N PHE A 71 10.37 1.95 1.77
CA PHE A 71 10.36 2.23 0.34
C PHE A 71 11.61 3.00 -0.09
N ASN A 72 12.14 2.64 -1.24
CA ASN A 72 13.14 3.43 -1.95
C ASN A 72 12.47 4.10 -3.14
N LYS A 73 12.35 5.44 -3.09
CA LYS A 73 11.68 6.24 -4.11
C LYS A 73 12.24 6.03 -5.53
N THR A 74 13.54 5.77 -5.65
CA THR A 74 14.22 5.61 -6.95
C THR A 74 13.99 4.23 -7.56
N THR A 75 14.00 3.17 -6.74
CA THR A 75 13.90 1.79 -7.25
C THR A 75 12.48 1.26 -7.28
N ILE A 76 11.69 1.56 -6.24
CA ILE A 76 10.30 1.08 -6.11
C ILE A 76 9.30 2.20 -6.30
N GLY A 77 9.56 3.39 -5.80
CA GLY A 77 8.57 4.47 -5.65
C GLY A 77 8.28 4.76 -4.18
N SER A 78 7.43 5.74 -3.89
CA SER A 78 7.08 6.15 -2.52
C SER A 78 5.65 6.70 -2.42
N ALA A 79 5.20 7.00 -1.20
CA ALA A 79 3.83 7.45 -0.91
C ALA A 79 2.73 6.48 -1.41
N PRO A 80 2.65 5.25 -0.85
CA PRO A 80 1.58 4.30 -1.13
C PRO A 80 0.29 4.66 -0.36
N PHE A 81 -0.52 5.57 -0.93
CA PHE A 81 -1.64 6.23 -0.25
C PHE A 81 -2.78 5.30 0.22
N ASP A 82 -3.24 4.37 -0.62
CA ASP A 82 -4.45 3.58 -0.29
C ASP A 82 -4.15 2.26 0.44
N GLY A 83 -2.88 1.94 0.65
CA GLY A 83 -2.47 0.69 1.29
C GLY A 83 -2.21 -0.44 0.31
N LEU A 84 -2.53 -1.66 0.76
CA LEU A 84 -2.22 -2.90 0.07
C LEU A 84 -3.49 -3.73 -0.12
N ILE A 85 -3.50 -4.56 -1.15
CA ILE A 85 -4.47 -5.65 -1.29
C ILE A 85 -3.77 -6.99 -1.29
N GLN A 86 -4.41 -7.98 -0.69
CA GLN A 86 -3.95 -9.36 -0.79
C GLN A 86 -4.47 -9.99 -2.08
N SER A 87 -3.58 -10.69 -2.79
CA SER A 87 -3.96 -11.50 -3.93
C SER A 87 -4.93 -12.60 -3.54
N ILE A 88 -5.93 -12.87 -4.38
CA ILE A 88 -6.91 -13.93 -4.15
C ILE A 88 -6.25 -15.31 -4.21
N ASN A 89 -5.22 -15.49 -5.05
CA ASN A 89 -4.65 -16.79 -5.38
C ASN A 89 -3.19 -16.97 -4.96
N SER A 90 -2.62 -16.01 -4.22
CA SER A 90 -1.21 -16.07 -3.85
C SER A 90 -0.91 -15.37 -2.53
N SER A 91 0.26 -15.65 -1.98
CA SER A 91 0.82 -14.94 -0.83
C SER A 91 1.55 -13.66 -1.26
N LEU A 92 0.93 -12.90 -2.16
CA LEU A 92 1.43 -11.61 -2.62
C LEU A 92 0.47 -10.52 -2.16
N LEU A 93 1.05 -9.41 -1.68
CA LEU A 93 0.33 -8.15 -1.54
C LEU A 93 0.69 -7.25 -2.71
N TYR A 94 -0.27 -6.50 -3.21
CA TYR A 94 -0.08 -5.52 -4.28
C TYR A 94 -0.43 -4.13 -3.80
N GLY A 95 0.27 -3.14 -4.33
CA GLY A 95 0.00 -1.75 -4.03
C GLY A 95 0.46 -0.84 -5.15
N VAL A 96 0.16 0.44 -4.95
CA VAL A 96 0.51 1.52 -5.87
C VAL A 96 1.25 2.60 -5.09
N THR A 97 2.30 3.15 -5.67
CA THR A 97 2.95 4.36 -5.18
C THR A 97 2.46 5.54 -6.01
N SER A 98 2.33 6.74 -5.44
CA SER A 98 2.00 7.94 -6.21
C SER A 98 3.24 8.70 -6.67
N GLU A 99 4.41 8.37 -6.13
CA GLU A 99 5.69 9.01 -6.42
C GLU A 99 6.74 8.00 -6.88
N GLY A 100 7.76 8.50 -7.58
CA GLY A 100 8.76 7.68 -8.27
C GLY A 100 8.25 7.17 -9.61
N GLY A 101 8.98 6.22 -10.20
CA GLY A 101 8.72 5.75 -11.56
C GLY A 101 8.88 6.85 -12.62
N MET A 102 8.36 6.59 -13.82
CA MET A 102 8.43 7.52 -14.94
C MET A 102 7.67 8.81 -14.64
N ASN A 103 8.32 9.97 -14.85
CA ASN A 103 7.76 11.31 -14.61
C ASN A 103 7.20 11.53 -13.20
N ASN A 104 7.69 10.77 -12.20
CA ASN A 104 7.19 10.81 -10.82
C ASN A 104 5.68 10.53 -10.71
N ARG A 105 5.12 9.71 -11.61
CA ARG A 105 3.69 9.36 -11.61
C ARG A 105 3.35 8.16 -10.73
N GLY A 106 4.37 7.49 -10.17
CA GLY A 106 4.19 6.31 -9.34
C GLY A 106 4.46 5.00 -10.07
N THR A 107 4.31 3.91 -9.33
CA THR A 107 4.58 2.54 -9.78
C THR A 107 3.54 1.59 -9.22
N ILE A 108 3.40 0.44 -9.86
CA ILE A 108 2.74 -0.73 -9.27
C ILE A 108 3.81 -1.68 -8.77
N PHE A 109 3.63 -2.16 -7.53
CA PHE A 109 4.57 -3.03 -6.86
C PHE A 109 3.87 -4.23 -6.23
N ARG A 110 4.67 -5.24 -5.85
CA ARG A 110 4.22 -6.36 -5.03
C ARG A 110 5.16 -6.60 -3.84
N LEU A 111 4.60 -7.17 -2.78
CA LEU A 111 5.31 -7.68 -1.61
C LEU A 111 5.06 -9.17 -1.48
N ASN A 112 6.11 -9.97 -1.34
CA ASN A 112 5.99 -11.40 -1.08
C ASN A 112 6.08 -11.70 0.42
N ILE A 113 4.96 -12.03 1.05
CA ILE A 113 4.87 -12.28 2.50
C ILE A 113 5.39 -13.66 2.92
N ASN A 114 5.74 -14.54 1.98
CA ASN A 114 6.36 -15.85 2.28
C ASN A 114 7.88 -15.86 2.08
N ASN A 115 8.46 -14.87 1.38
CA ASN A 115 9.87 -14.84 1.01
C ASN A 115 10.54 -13.55 1.50
N ASP A 116 10.82 -13.51 2.80
CA ASP A 116 11.55 -12.44 3.50
C ASP A 116 10.97 -11.03 3.27
N GLU A 117 9.66 -10.95 3.03
CA GLU A 117 8.96 -9.68 2.77
C GLU A 117 9.62 -8.85 1.66
N SER A 118 10.04 -9.53 0.59
CA SER A 118 10.68 -8.91 -0.57
C SER A 118 9.71 -8.01 -1.34
N LEU A 119 10.11 -6.74 -1.50
CA LEU A 119 9.38 -5.70 -2.22
C LEU A 119 9.92 -5.56 -3.65
N GLU A 120 9.04 -5.63 -4.63
CA GLU A 120 9.39 -5.62 -6.05
C GLU A 120 8.53 -4.62 -6.83
N LYS A 121 9.18 -3.80 -7.65
CA LYS A 121 8.49 -2.99 -8.65
C LYS A 121 8.10 -3.86 -9.84
N LEU A 122 6.84 -3.82 -10.23
CA LEU A 122 6.35 -4.53 -11.40
C LEU A 122 6.48 -3.66 -12.66
N PHE A 123 5.97 -2.43 -12.60
CA PHE A 123 6.10 -1.46 -13.68
C PHE A 123 5.81 -0.04 -13.21
N ASP A 124 6.28 0.94 -13.99
CA ASP A 124 5.97 2.35 -13.79
C ASP A 124 4.56 2.65 -14.34
N ILE A 125 3.82 3.54 -13.68
CA ILE A 125 2.52 3.99 -14.21
C ILE A 125 2.76 4.71 -15.56
N PRO A 126 2.00 4.38 -16.62
CA PRO A 126 2.16 5.00 -17.92
C PRO A 126 2.11 6.53 -17.87
N SER A 127 2.95 7.17 -18.68
CA SER A 127 3.01 8.62 -18.81
C SER A 127 1.94 9.20 -19.74
N ASP A 128 1.05 8.36 -20.27
CA ASP A 128 -0.09 8.84 -21.04
C ASP A 128 -1.17 9.39 -20.10
N ASP A 129 -1.81 10.48 -20.51
CA ASP A 129 -2.89 11.08 -19.71
C ASP A 129 -4.19 10.27 -19.80
N THR A 130 -4.26 9.23 -20.62
CA THR A 130 -5.45 8.36 -20.73
C THR A 130 -5.53 7.31 -19.62
N PHE A 131 -4.39 6.90 -19.05
CA PHE A 131 -4.29 6.00 -17.92
C PHE A 131 -4.61 6.72 -16.61
N GLY A 132 -4.21 7.99 -16.51
CA GLY A 132 -4.35 8.82 -15.33
C GLY A 132 -3.14 8.75 -14.39
N TYR A 133 -3.02 9.71 -13.48
CA TYR A 133 -1.92 9.82 -12.51
C TYR A 133 -2.42 10.28 -11.13
N GLU A 134 -1.53 10.30 -10.14
CA GLU A 134 -1.89 10.46 -8.72
C GLU A 134 -2.92 9.41 -8.29
N THR A 135 -2.53 8.14 -8.39
CA THR A 135 -3.33 7.01 -7.92
C THR A 135 -3.34 6.99 -6.39
N LEU A 136 -4.26 7.75 -5.79
CA LEU A 136 -4.46 7.78 -4.34
C LEU A 136 -5.47 6.75 -3.87
N GLY A 137 -6.22 6.12 -4.79
CA GLY A 137 -7.14 5.04 -4.48
C GLY A 137 -6.59 3.68 -4.89
N GLY A 138 -7.13 2.65 -4.28
CA GLY A 138 -6.51 1.34 -4.20
C GLY A 138 -6.82 0.46 -5.38
N LEU A 139 -6.02 -0.59 -5.50
CA LEU A 139 -6.27 -1.65 -6.44
C LEU A 139 -7.38 -2.56 -5.92
N ARG A 140 -8.13 -3.14 -6.85
CA ARG A 140 -9.04 -4.25 -6.58
C ARG A 140 -8.74 -5.37 -7.57
N GLU A 141 -8.35 -6.53 -7.05
CA GLU A 141 -8.26 -7.72 -7.88
C GLU A 141 -9.66 -8.23 -8.25
N VAL A 142 -9.86 -8.52 -9.53
CA VAL A 142 -11.08 -9.07 -10.11
C VAL A 142 -10.69 -10.20 -11.07
N GLY A 143 -10.95 -11.44 -10.66
CA GLY A 143 -10.49 -12.62 -11.41
C GLY A 143 -9.01 -12.90 -11.17
N ASN A 144 -8.32 -13.50 -12.15
CA ASN A 144 -6.90 -13.84 -12.01
C ASN A 144 -6.02 -12.67 -12.51
N ASN A 145 -5.26 -12.09 -11.60
CA ASN A 145 -4.25 -11.06 -11.84
C ASN A 145 -4.72 -9.79 -12.58
N SER A 146 -6.03 -9.57 -12.65
CA SER A 146 -6.61 -8.35 -13.22
C SER A 146 -6.95 -7.40 -12.09
N PHE A 147 -6.32 -6.24 -12.07
CA PHE A 147 -6.48 -5.24 -11.02
C PHE A 147 -7.07 -3.96 -11.58
N TYR A 148 -8.05 -3.41 -10.87
CA TYR A 148 -8.73 -2.18 -11.23
C TYR A 148 -8.42 -1.12 -10.18
N GLY A 149 -8.18 0.11 -10.59
CA GLY A 149 -7.91 1.21 -9.66
C GLY A 149 -8.37 2.55 -10.21
N PRO A 150 -8.67 3.52 -9.33
CA PRO A 150 -8.91 4.89 -9.74
C PRO A 150 -7.59 5.67 -9.85
N ALA A 151 -7.53 6.60 -10.79
CA ALA A 151 -6.56 7.69 -10.78
C ALA A 151 -7.31 9.02 -10.62
N ASN A 152 -6.82 9.92 -9.77
CA ASN A 152 -7.52 11.17 -9.47
C ASN A 152 -7.40 12.21 -10.60
N LEU A 153 -6.36 12.09 -11.42
CA LEU A 153 -6.08 13.00 -12.53
C LEU A 153 -5.91 12.25 -13.84
N GLY A 154 -5.99 12.99 -14.95
CA GLY A 154 -5.97 12.47 -16.31
C GLY A 154 -7.37 12.29 -16.92
N GLY A 155 -7.45 11.52 -18.00
CA GLY A 155 -8.60 11.46 -18.89
C GLY A 155 -8.76 12.74 -19.72
N LYS A 156 -9.72 12.73 -20.65
CA LYS A 156 -9.98 13.84 -21.58
C LYS A 156 -10.16 15.21 -20.90
N TYR A 157 -10.69 15.22 -19.68
CA TYR A 157 -11.02 16.43 -18.95
C TYR A 157 -10.13 16.66 -17.71
N GLY A 158 -9.14 15.79 -17.45
CA GLY A 158 -8.26 15.91 -16.29
C GLY A 158 -8.92 15.59 -14.94
N LEU A 159 -10.12 15.00 -14.93
CA LEU A 159 -10.93 14.73 -13.72
C LEU A 159 -10.78 13.30 -13.22
N GLY A 160 -9.78 12.57 -13.71
CA GLY A 160 -9.48 11.20 -13.30
C GLY A 160 -10.00 10.13 -14.25
N THR A 161 -9.61 8.90 -13.94
CA THR A 161 -9.86 7.70 -14.75
C THR A 161 -10.08 6.49 -13.83
N ILE A 162 -10.67 5.43 -14.39
CA ILE A 162 -10.60 4.08 -13.82
C ILE A 162 -9.77 3.25 -14.80
N TYR A 163 -8.70 2.65 -14.31
CA TYR A 163 -7.82 1.83 -15.13
C TYR A 163 -7.93 0.35 -14.77
N LYS A 164 -7.50 -0.49 -15.70
CA LYS A 164 -7.25 -1.93 -15.50
C LYS A 164 -5.80 -2.21 -15.82
N VAL A 165 -5.16 -3.00 -14.97
CA VAL A 165 -3.87 -3.63 -15.27
C VAL A 165 -3.99 -5.13 -15.15
N THR A 166 -3.23 -5.85 -15.98
CA THR A 166 -3.05 -7.29 -15.84
C THR A 166 -1.60 -7.54 -15.43
N ILE A 167 -1.41 -8.26 -14.34
CA ILE A 167 -0.08 -8.63 -13.82
C ILE A 167 0.18 -10.08 -14.23
N ASN A 168 1.37 -10.38 -14.74
CA ASN A 168 1.76 -11.75 -15.09
C ASN A 168 2.57 -12.39 -13.97
#